data_AF-A0A7X1LQL7-F1
#
_entry.id   AF-A0A7X1LQL7-F1
#
_cell.length_a   1.000
_cell.length_b   1.000
_cell.length_c   1.000
_cell.angle_alpha   90.00
_cell.angle_beta   90.00
_cell.angle_gamma   90.00
#
_symmetry.space_group_name_H-M   'P 1'
#
loop_
_entity.id
_entity.type
_entity.pdbx_description
1 polymer ?
#
loop_
_entity_poly.entity_id
_entity_poly.type
_entity_poly.pdbx_seq_one_letter_code
_entity_poly.pdbx_strand_id
1 'polypeptide(L)' 'MTDHRLDIIGREILRLDAELERDPTMGKHRRAEIRTRRHALAWALHTVLTGDPSRPSGAEVEAFLTALGAVDAPKAAGVR' A
#
# COMPACT_ATOMS: atom_id res chain seq x y z
N MET A 1 9.19 -17.21 4.91
CA MET A 1 9.51 -16.01 5.72
C MET A 1 9.39 -14.69 4.95
N THR A 2 9.33 -14.71 3.61
CA THR A 2 9.20 -13.52 2.75
C THR A 2 7.80 -12.90 2.77
N ASP A 3 6.74 -13.70 2.79
CA ASP A 3 5.34 -13.21 2.77
C ASP A 3 5.03 -12.20 3.89
N HIS A 4 5.38 -12.51 5.12
CA HIS A 4 5.03 -11.65 6.25
C HIS A 4 5.65 -10.25 6.15
N ARG A 5 6.83 -10.11 5.53
CA ARG A 5 7.48 -8.81 5.32
C ARG A 5 6.78 -8.00 4.24
N LEU A 6 6.29 -8.66 3.18
CA LEU A 6 5.54 -8.00 2.12
C LEU A 6 4.19 -7.49 2.62
N ASP A 7 3.51 -8.28 3.46
CA ASP A 7 2.26 -7.88 4.11
C ASP A 7 2.44 -6.64 4.99
N ILE A 8 3.53 -6.56 5.76
CA ILE A 8 3.83 -5.38 6.59
C ILE A 8 3.98 -4.13 5.72
N ILE A 9 4.73 -4.24 4.62
CA ILE A 9 4.94 -3.12 3.68
C ILE A 9 3.61 -2.73 3.03
N GLY A 10 2.84 -3.69 2.54
CA GLY A 10 1.54 -3.45 1.90
C GLY A 10 0.53 -2.80 2.85
N ARG A 11 0.43 -3.28 4.09
CA ARG A 11 -0.45 -2.70 5.12
C ARG A 11 -0.06 -1.27 5.47
N GLU A 12 1.23 -0.98 5.52
CA GLU A 12 1.70 0.39 5.76
C GLU A 12 1.35 1.32 4.59
N ILE A 13 1.43 0.85 3.34
CA ILE A 13 0.98 1.63 2.18
C ILE A 13 -0.52 1.94 2.30
N LEU A 14 -1.35 0.93 2.57
CA LEU A 14 -2.79 1.10 2.76
C LEU A 14 -3.13 2.06 3.91
N ARG A 15 -2.37 1.99 5.02
CA ARG A 15 -2.52 2.92 6.15
C ARG A 15 -2.23 4.36 5.75
N LEU A 16 -1.17 4.59 4.97
CA LEU A 16 -0.79 5.93 4.48
C LEU A 16 -1.82 6.49 3.49
N ASP A 17 -2.33 5.65 2.58
CA ASP A 17 -3.37 6.05 1.64
C ASP A 17 -4.66 6.43 2.39
N ALA A 18 -5.06 5.65 3.41
CA ALA A 18 -6.17 5.98 4.29
C ALA A 18 -5.93 7.25 5.12
N GLU A 19 -4.69 7.51 5.57
CA GLU A 19 -4.33 8.75 6.29
C GLU A 19 -4.48 9.98 5.39
N LEU A 20 -4.10 9.89 4.10
CA LEU A 20 -4.29 10.96 3.12
C LEU A 20 -5.77 11.22 2.79
N GLU A 21 -6.59 10.17 2.76
CA GLU A 21 -8.02 10.28 2.47
C GLU A 21 -8.81 10.86 3.65
N ARG A 22 -8.49 10.42 4.88
CA ARG A 22 -9.21 10.82 6.10
C ARG A 22 -9.02 12.29 6.46
N ASP A 23 -7.85 12.87 6.20
CA ASP A 23 -7.55 14.26 6.56
C ASP A 23 -7.22 15.11 5.32
N PRO A 24 -8.23 15.68 4.66
CA PRO A 24 -8.02 16.60 3.54
C PRO A 24 -7.40 17.94 3.98
N THR A 25 -7.51 18.29 5.26
CA THR A 25 -7.00 19.56 5.84
C THR A 25 -5.53 19.49 6.25
N MET A 26 -4.94 18.29 6.21
CA MET A 26 -3.55 18.03 6.53
C MET A 26 -2.59 19.02 5.88
N GLY A 27 -1.64 19.56 6.64
CA GLY A 27 -0.68 20.54 6.12
C GLY A 27 0.13 20.04 4.92
N LYS A 28 0.49 20.95 4.00
CA LYS A 28 1.24 20.64 2.76
C LYS A 28 2.51 19.83 3.01
N HIS A 29 3.27 20.17 4.06
CA HIS A 29 4.51 19.48 4.41
C HIS A 29 4.25 18.02 4.80
N ARG A 30 3.32 17.80 5.73
CA ARG A 30 2.94 16.45 6.19
C ARG A 30 2.40 15.57 5.06
N ARG A 31 1.57 16.13 4.17
CA ARG A 31 1.11 15.41 2.97
C ARG A 31 2.26 15.01 2.05
N ALA A 32 3.26 15.87 1.89
CA ALA A 32 4.44 15.56 1.09
C ALA A 32 5.26 14.41 1.71
N GLU A 33 5.49 14.44 3.02
CA GLU A 33 6.18 13.35 3.73
C GLU A 33 5.47 12.00 3.56
N ILE A 34 4.14 11.98 3.74
CA ILE A 34 3.35 10.75 3.57
C ILE A 34 3.45 10.23 2.13
N ARG A 35 3.33 11.11 1.13
CA ARG A 35 3.47 10.72 -0.28
C ARG A 35 4.86 10.18 -0.59
N THR A 36 5.91 10.81 -0.08
CA THR A 36 7.29 10.35 -0.24
C THR A 36 7.47 8.97 0.39
N ARG A 37 6.96 8.75 1.60
CA ARG A 37 7.01 7.45 2.28
C ARG A 37 6.22 6.38 1.52
N ARG A 38 5.00 6.70 1.07
CA ARG A 38 4.16 5.81 0.26
C ARG A 38 4.86 5.41 -1.03
N HIS A 39 5.51 6.36 -1.71
CA HIS A 39 6.26 6.10 -2.94
C HIS A 39 7.49 5.21 -2.69
N ALA A 40 8.26 5.46 -1.63
CA ALA A 40 9.41 4.63 -1.28
C ALA A 40 9.02 3.19 -0.94
N LEU A 41 7.93 3.00 -0.21
CA LEU A 41 7.40 1.68 0.13
C LEU A 41 6.85 0.95 -1.10
N ALA A 42 6.13 1.65 -1.99
CA ALA A 42 5.63 1.07 -3.24
C ALA A 42 6.79 0.63 -4.15
N TRP A 43 7.87 1.40 -4.23
CA TRP A 43 9.06 1.01 -4.97
C TRP A 43 9.75 -0.21 -4.36
N ALA A 44 9.94 -0.24 -3.04
CA ALA A 44 10.52 -1.40 -2.36
C ALA A 44 9.68 -2.67 -2.57
N LEU A 45 8.35 -2.55 -2.48
CA LEU A 45 7.42 -3.63 -2.73
C LEU A 45 7.51 -4.12 -4.19
N HIS A 46 7.58 -3.19 -5.16
CA HIS A 46 7.79 -3.53 -6.57
C HIS A 46 9.07 -4.35 -6.76
N THR A 47 10.22 -3.86 -6.27
CA THR A 47 11.51 -4.56 -6.45
C THR A 47 11.48 -5.97 -5.87
N VAL A 48 10.79 -6.20 -4.76
CA VAL A 48 10.68 -7.55 -4.18
C VAL A 48 9.71 -8.43 -4.97
N LEU A 49 8.60 -7.87 -5.47
CA LEU A 49 7.61 -8.63 -6.27
C LEU A 49 8.11 -9.00 -7.66
N THR A 50 8.85 -8.11 -8.31
CA THR A 50 9.26 -8.25 -9.73
C THR A 50 10.73 -8.63 -9.90
N GLY A 51 11.56 -8.42 -8.87
CA GLY A 51 13.02 -8.53 -8.97
C GLY A 51 13.68 -7.41 -9.78
N ASP A 52 12.93 -6.39 -10.21
CA ASP A 52 13.40 -5.36 -11.14
C ASP A 52 13.29 -3.96 -10.52
N PRO A 53 14.42 -3.35 -10.09
CA PRO A 53 14.41 -1.99 -9.54
C PRO A 53 14.44 -0.89 -10.61
N SER A 54 14.60 -1.23 -11.90
CA SER A 54 14.78 -0.26 -12.99
C SER A 54 13.47 0.34 -13.49
N ARG A 55 12.34 -0.29 -13.14
CA ARG A 55 10.99 0.15 -13.50
C ARG A 55 10.29 0.83 -12.31
N PRO A 56 9.42 1.81 -12.57
CA PRO A 56 8.58 2.38 -11.53
C PRO A 56 7.56 1.35 -11.01
N SER A 57 7.12 1.52 -9.76
CA SER A 57 6.04 0.70 -9.18
C SER A 57 4.77 0.83 -10.03
N GLY A 58 4.20 -0.31 -10.44
CA GLY A 58 3.07 -0.38 -11.36
C GLY A 58 2.02 -1.41 -10.96
N ALA A 59 1.47 -2.11 -11.96
CA ALA A 59 0.33 -3.00 -11.81
C ALA A 59 0.55 -4.12 -10.79
N GLU A 60 1.77 -4.60 -10.61
CA GLU A 60 2.10 -5.68 -9.67
C GLU A 60 1.87 -5.24 -8.22
N VAL A 61 2.20 -3.98 -7.90
CA VAL A 61 1.96 -3.40 -6.57
C VAL A 61 0.47 -3.20 -6.34
N GLU A 62 -0.24 -2.64 -7.32
CA GLU A 62 -1.69 -2.41 -7.21
C GLU A 62 -2.47 -3.73 -7.07
N ALA A 63 -2.08 -4.78 -7.81
CA ALA A 63 -2.67 -6.11 -7.68
C ALA A 63 -2.43 -6.71 -6.28
N PHE A 64 -1.21 -6.58 -5.76
CA PHE A 64 -0.88 -7.04 -4.41
C PHE A 64 -1.69 -6.30 -3.33
N LEU A 65 -1.75 -4.97 -3.39
CA LEU A 65 -2.49 -4.15 -2.44
C LEU A 65 -3.99 -4.43 -2.49
N THR A 66 -4.55 -4.66 -3.69
CA THR A 66 -5.96 -5.05 -3.87
C THR A 66 -6.25 -6.39 -3.21
N ALA A 67 -5.38 -7.40 -3.42
CA ALA A 67 -5.54 -8.71 -2.79
C ALA A 67 -5.42 -8.61 -1.26
N LEU A 68 -4.46 -7.84 -0.75
CA LEU A 68 -4.25 -7.62 0.67
C LEU A 68 -5.44 -6.91 1.33
N GLY A 69 -5.97 -5.87 0.69
CA GLY A 69 -7.16 -5.16 1.17
C GLY A 69 -8.42 -6.03 1.15
N ALA A 70 -8.56 -6.93 0.19
CA ALA A 70 -9.67 -7.89 0.13
C ALA A 70 -9.60 -8.96 1.22
N VAL A 71 -8.41 -9.32 1.69
CA VAL A 71 -8.22 -10.21 2.85
C VAL A 71 -8.62 -9.51 4.15
N ASP A 72 -8.30 -8.22 4.28
CA ASP A 72 -8.61 -7.44 5.48
C ASP A 72 -10.06 -6.93 5.55
N ALA A 73 -10.75 -6.83 4.41
CA ALA A 73 -12.18 -6.54 4.37
C ALA A 73 -12.95 -7.83 4.70
N PRO A 74 -13.56 -7.97 5.91
CA PRO A 74 -14.40 -9.12 6.18
C PRO A 74 -15.49 -9.17 5.13
N LYS A 75 -15.66 -10.35 4.53
CA LYS A 75 -16.76 -10.68 3.63
C LYS A 75 -18.07 -10.31 4.33
N ALA A 76 -18.60 -9.12 4.07
CA ALA A 76 -19.96 -8.75 4.40
C ALA A 76 -20.88 -9.56 3.47
N ALA A 77 -20.98 -10.87 3.72
CA ALA A 77 -21.89 -11.76 3.03
C ALA A 77 -22.80 -12.43 4.04
N GLY A 78 -24.07 -12.04 3.97
CA GLY A 78 -25.18 -12.96 4.20
C GLY A 78 -25.73 -12.98 5.61
N VAL A 79 -26.35 -11.87 6.04
CA VAL A 79 -27.56 -12.02 6.85
C VAL A 79 -28.69 -12.31 5.87
N ARG A 80 -29.32 -13.47 6.10
CA ARG A 80 -30.47 -14.02 5.37
C ARG A 80 -31.70 -13.13 5.49
#